data_AF-A0A532TF72-F1
#
_entry.id   AF-A0A532TF72-F1
#
_cell.length_a   1.000
_cell.length_b   1.000
_cell.length_c   1.000
_cell.angle_alpha   90.00
_cell.angle_beta   90.00
_cell.angle_gamma   90.00
#
_symmetry.space_group_name_H-M   'P 1'
#
loop_
_entity.id
_entity.type
_entity.pdbx_description
1 polymer ?
#
loop_
_entity_poly.entity_id
_entity_poly.type
_entity_poly.pdbx_seq_one_letter_code
_entity_poly.pdbx_strand_id
1 'polypeptide(L)'
;MGMIVILSCFNTKIGPSIFYSFPKTQLDTEILERIYDVMDQPSKEEVLTQSLENVKSMNYFENVKSMNLYFESKNEMLMVPIILDQQISLEIEEKISILCTKFSERLQSNEEIFMAFYINDINYHNDVNKEKIKKNEQLIKDEIKELYLVIDRKFLLSRKREKIVFQFNDKIGEYQELKSEVGIPLYEVLDSDLILLFIDPIQSRIWFWQGRNTTTEMKFIATEIAYSIREKVLMGIEKKLRHLHDYGSWWFGIL
;
A
#
# COMPACT_ATOMS: atom_id res chain seq x y z
N MET A 1 4.46 -7.24 10.32
CA MET A 1 3.65 -6.10 10.79
C MET A 1 3.28 -5.16 9.63
N GLY A 2 2.37 -5.51 8.71
CA GLY A 2 1.68 -4.62 7.74
C GLY A 2 2.37 -3.37 7.14
N MET A 3 1.58 -2.52 6.50
CA MET A 3 1.94 -1.13 6.22
C MET A 3 1.27 -0.26 7.27
N ILE A 4 1.82 0.93 7.56
CA ILE A 4 1.13 1.98 8.29
C ILE A 4 1.32 3.28 7.51
N VAL A 5 0.21 4.00 7.28
CA VAL A 5 0.22 5.35 6.75
C VAL A 5 -0.15 6.29 7.89
N ILE A 6 0.68 7.30 8.10
CA ILE A 6 0.54 8.28 9.18
C ILE A 6 0.38 9.65 8.54
N LEU A 7 -0.46 10.47 9.14
CA LEU A 7 -0.49 11.90 8.89
C LEU A 7 -0.04 12.60 10.16
N SER A 8 1.04 13.35 10.04
CA SER A 8 1.61 14.15 11.11
C SER A 8 1.74 15.60 10.67
N CYS A 9 1.64 16.51 11.63
CA CYS A 9 1.74 17.94 11.39
C CYS A 9 2.69 18.56 12.39
N PHE A 10 3.50 19.50 11.91
CA PHE A 10 4.33 20.36 12.73
C PHE A 10 3.62 21.71 12.88
N ASN A 11 3.18 22.00 14.09
CA ASN A 11 2.62 23.29 14.44
C ASN A 11 3.70 24.11 15.16
N THR A 12 3.97 25.34 14.69
CA THR A 12 5.03 26.19 15.24
C THR A 12 4.88 26.53 16.74
N LYS A 13 3.69 26.39 17.32
CA LYS A 13 3.44 26.62 18.76
C LYS A 13 3.53 25.37 19.62
N ILE A 14 3.15 24.21 19.06
CA ILE A 14 2.98 22.95 19.81
C ILE A 14 4.17 22.00 19.55
N GLY A 15 4.81 22.14 18.39
CA GLY A 15 5.82 21.22 17.90
C GLY A 15 5.23 20.11 17.04
N PRO A 16 5.97 19.01 16.87
CA PRO A 16 5.57 17.91 16.01
C PRO A 16 4.45 17.09 16.67
N SER A 17 3.40 16.76 15.90
CA SER A 17 2.26 15.97 16.40
C SER A 17 1.74 14.97 15.37
N ILE A 18 1.22 13.84 15.83
CA ILE A 18 0.57 12.85 14.97
C ILE A 18 -0.92 13.14 14.96
N PHE A 19 -1.47 13.44 13.79
CA PHE A 19 -2.88 13.72 13.60
C PHE A 19 -3.69 12.43 13.49
N TYR A 20 -3.23 11.49 12.67
CA TYR A 20 -3.93 10.23 12.44
C TYR A 20 -2.98 9.15 11.92
N SER A 21 -3.27 7.89 12.23
CA SER A 21 -2.59 6.72 11.67
C SER A 21 -3.59 5.67 11.21
N PHE A 22 -3.27 4.98 10.12
CA PHE A 22 -4.04 3.85 9.63
C PHE A 22 -3.13 2.70 9.17
N PRO A 23 -3.40 1.44 9.57
CA PRO A 23 -4.45 1.02 10.51
C PRO A 23 -4.25 1.63 11.91
N LYS A 24 -5.33 1.70 12.68
CA LYS A 24 -5.35 2.29 14.02
C LYS A 24 -4.70 1.34 15.03
N THR A 25 -3.42 1.04 14.85
CA THR A 25 -2.59 0.24 15.76
C THR A 25 -1.83 1.16 16.71
N GLN A 26 -1.53 0.69 17.92
CA GLN A 26 -0.52 1.35 18.75
C GLN A 26 0.80 1.31 17.99
N LEU A 27 1.25 2.47 17.52
CA LEU A 27 2.58 2.64 16.98
C LEU A 27 3.57 2.33 18.09
N ASP A 28 4.62 1.57 17.78
CA ASP A 28 5.70 1.34 18.72
C ASP A 28 6.29 2.68 19.17
N THR A 29 6.70 2.77 20.45
CA THR A 29 7.26 4.00 21.03
C THR A 29 8.50 4.43 20.26
N GLU A 30 9.31 3.47 19.82
CA GLU A 30 10.50 3.72 18.98
C GLU A 30 10.15 4.36 17.63
N ILE A 31 9.08 3.87 16.99
CA ILE A 31 8.59 4.42 15.71
C ILE A 31 8.08 5.85 15.91
N LEU A 32 7.37 6.10 17.00
CA LEU A 32 6.84 7.41 17.35
C LEU A 32 7.96 8.44 17.59
N GLU A 33 8.92 8.11 18.45
CA GLU A 33 10.09 8.95 18.74
C GLU A 33 10.82 9.31 17.44
N ARG A 34 10.97 8.35 16.52
CA ARG A 34 11.66 8.60 15.26
C ARG A 34 10.89 9.52 14.31
N ILE A 35 9.56 9.39 14.24
CA ILE A 35 8.73 10.32 13.46
C ILE A 35 8.90 11.74 14.00
N TYR A 36 8.93 11.90 15.33
CA TYR A 36 9.16 13.19 15.97
C TYR A 36 10.54 13.77 15.62
N ASP A 37 11.61 12.97 15.72
CA ASP A 37 12.97 13.38 15.33
C ASP A 37 13.04 13.87 13.87
N VAL A 38 12.38 13.14 12.96
CA VAL A 38 12.37 13.46 11.54
C VAL A 38 11.58 14.74 11.26
N MET A 39 10.51 15.02 11.99
CA MET A 39 9.76 16.29 11.87
C MET A 39 10.50 17.48 12.49
N ASP A 40 11.26 17.28 13.56
CA ASP A 40 12.08 18.33 14.19
C ASP A 40 13.32 18.71 13.37
N GLN A 41 13.70 17.85 12.42
CA GLN A 41 14.76 18.11 11.44
C GLN A 41 14.18 18.15 10.02
N PRO A 42 13.31 19.13 9.71
CA PRO A 42 12.69 19.21 8.40
C PRO A 42 13.76 19.24 7.32
N SER A 43 13.76 18.22 6.46
CA SER A 43 14.65 18.15 5.31
C SER A 43 14.35 19.31 4.36
N LYS A 44 15.36 19.77 3.62
CA LYS A 44 15.12 20.63 2.43
C LYS A 44 14.52 19.84 1.26
N GLU A 45 14.53 18.51 1.36
CA GLU A 45 13.99 17.59 0.36
C GLU A 45 12.51 17.30 0.64
N GLU A 46 11.69 17.24 -0.42
CA GLU A 46 10.25 16.92 -0.36
C GLU A 46 9.99 15.47 0.10
N VAL A 47 10.99 14.59 -0.04
CA VAL A 47 10.89 13.18 0.36
C VAL A 47 12.16 12.74 1.06
N LEU A 48 12.02 12.08 2.21
CA LEU A 48 13.12 11.47 2.96
C LEU A 48 12.83 9.99 3.22
N THR A 49 13.56 9.11 2.53
CA THR A 49 13.52 7.67 2.78
C THR A 49 14.57 7.27 3.82
N GLN A 50 14.16 6.55 4.85
CA GLN A 50 15.03 5.96 5.87
C GLN A 50 14.72 4.46 6.02
N SER A 51 15.77 3.65 6.21
CA SER A 51 15.61 2.24 6.58
C SER A 51 16.02 2.09 8.05
N LEU A 52 15.18 1.42 8.84
CA LEU A 52 15.36 1.19 10.27
C LEU A 52 15.23 -0.31 10.54
N GLU A 53 16.35 -1.00 10.71
CA GLU A 53 16.44 -2.46 10.91
C GLU A 53 15.52 -3.27 9.96
N ASN A 54 14.29 -3.55 10.41
CA ASN A 54 13.29 -4.37 9.76
C ASN A 54 12.17 -3.58 9.06
N VAL A 55 12.23 -2.24 9.13
CA VAL A 55 11.16 -1.33 8.71
C VAL A 55 11.73 -0.26 7.78
N LYS A 56 11.03 0.03 6.68
CA LYS A 56 11.33 1.15 5.77
C LYS A 56 10.33 2.26 6.00
N SER A 57 10.83 3.47 6.26
CA SER A 57 10.02 4.69 6.41
C SER A 57 10.26 5.61 5.22
N MET A 58 9.19 6.04 4.56
CA MET A 58 9.22 7.06 3.53
C MET A 58 8.44 8.26 4.05
N ASN A 59 9.15 9.37 4.29
CA ASN A 59 8.57 10.57 4.89
C ASN A 59 8.39 11.62 3.79
N TYR A 60 7.14 11.93 3.47
CA TYR A 60 6.80 12.93 2.47
C TYR A 60 6.48 14.24 3.18
N PHE A 61 7.28 15.27 2.94
CA PHE A 61 7.16 16.57 3.56
C PHE A 61 6.49 17.56 2.63
N GLU A 62 5.55 18.32 3.17
CA GLU A 62 4.89 19.37 2.42
C GLU A 62 4.72 20.62 3.29
N ASN A 63 5.15 21.75 2.74
CA ASN A 63 4.86 23.04 3.35
C ASN A 63 3.45 23.44 2.96
N VAL A 64 2.62 23.72 3.96
CA VAL A 64 1.27 24.15 3.69
C VAL A 64 0.97 25.48 4.30
N LYS A 65 0.48 26.38 3.45
CA LYS A 65 0.05 27.71 3.85
C LYS A 65 -1.43 27.61 4.20
N SER A 66 -1.78 27.81 5.45
CA SER A 66 -3.19 27.99 5.81
C SER A 66 -3.65 29.33 5.24
N MET A 67 -4.21 29.33 4.04
CA MET A 67 -4.83 30.50 3.45
C MET A 67 -6.28 30.52 3.93
N ASN A 68 -6.51 30.98 5.15
CA ASN A 68 -7.87 31.11 5.66
C ASN A 68 -8.03 32.47 6.36
N LEU A 69 -9.02 33.26 5.93
CA LEU A 69 -9.32 34.59 6.46
C LEU A 69 -9.63 34.59 7.97
N TYR A 70 -9.91 33.43 8.56
CA TYR A 70 -10.26 33.27 9.98
C TYR A 70 -9.09 32.84 10.88
N PHE A 71 -7.95 32.48 10.30
CA PHE A 71 -6.79 31.98 11.03
C PHE A 71 -5.56 32.76 10.53
N GLU A 72 -4.80 33.41 11.42
CA GLU A 72 -3.56 34.09 11.04
C GLU A 72 -2.70 33.14 10.18
N SER A 73 -2.25 33.61 9.02
CA SER A 73 -1.49 32.80 8.06
C SER A 73 -0.27 32.20 8.76
N LYS A 74 -0.29 30.89 8.97
CA LYS A 74 0.85 30.15 9.50
C LYS A 74 1.32 29.15 8.47
N ASN A 75 2.64 29.09 8.33
CA ASN A 75 3.28 28.00 7.63
C ASN A 75 3.27 26.82 8.60
N GLU A 76 2.45 25.83 8.31
CA GLU A 76 2.50 24.54 8.98
C GLU A 76 3.14 23.55 8.01
N MET A 77 3.91 22.61 8.55
CA MET A 77 4.49 21.55 7.74
C MET A 77 3.70 20.28 7.98
N LEU A 78 3.17 19.70 6.91
CA LEU A 78 2.57 18.36 6.96
C LEU A 78 3.64 17.35 6.58
N MET A 79 3.60 16.21 7.27
CA MET A 79 4.38 15.06 6.90
C MET A 79 3.45 13.85 6.79
N VAL A 80 3.66 13.05 5.75
CA VAL A 80 2.94 11.78 5.55
C VAL A 80 3.94 10.64 5.63
N PRO A 81 4.21 10.08 6.83
CA PRO A 81 5.05 8.90 6.94
C PRO A 81 4.34 7.66 6.41
N ILE A 82 5.00 6.93 5.52
CA ILE A 82 4.61 5.58 5.12
C ILE A 82 5.64 4.60 5.66
N ILE A 83 5.18 3.73 6.56
CA ILE A 83 5.98 2.75 7.27
C ILE A 83 5.66 1.36 6.73
N LEU A 84 6.69 0.64 6.33
CA LEU A 84 6.61 -0.69 5.73
C LEU A 84 7.49 -1.65 6.50
N ASP A 85 6.96 -2.79 6.93
CA ASP A 85 7.71 -3.86 7.60
C ASP A 85 8.59 -4.71 6.66
N GLN A 86 8.76 -4.27 5.42
CA GLN A 86 9.48 -4.99 4.39
C GLN A 86 10.20 -4.03 3.45
N GLN A 87 11.31 -4.49 2.89
CA GLN A 87 11.96 -3.76 1.80
C GLN A 87 11.10 -3.80 0.53
N ILE A 88 10.94 -2.64 -0.09
CA ILE A 88 10.28 -2.47 -1.39
C ILE A 88 11.32 -2.12 -2.45
N SER A 89 11.04 -2.52 -3.70
CA SER A 89 11.88 -2.15 -4.84
C SER A 89 11.77 -0.66 -5.14
N LEU A 90 12.81 -0.10 -5.78
CA LEU A 90 12.84 1.30 -6.21
C LEU A 90 11.63 1.66 -7.10
N GLU A 91 11.22 0.76 -7.99
CA GLU A 91 10.03 0.95 -8.83
C GLU A 91 8.73 1.15 -8.01
N ILE A 92 8.58 0.44 -6.89
CA ILE A 92 7.40 0.58 -6.02
C ILE A 92 7.50 1.88 -5.23
N GLU A 93 8.69 2.23 -4.77
CA GLU A 93 8.96 3.48 -4.05
C GLU A 93 8.64 4.70 -4.93
N GLU A 94 9.04 4.71 -6.20
CA GLU A 94 8.67 5.75 -7.17
C GLU A 94 7.15 5.85 -7.36
N LYS A 95 6.45 4.71 -7.46
CA LYS A 95 4.99 4.71 -7.61
C LYS A 95 4.25 5.20 -6.37
N ILE A 96 4.73 4.84 -5.18
CA ILE A 96 4.20 5.36 -3.92
C ILE A 96 4.46 6.86 -3.83
N SER A 97 5.65 7.32 -4.21
CA SER A 97 5.99 8.74 -4.25
C SER A 97 5.01 9.55 -5.09
N ILE A 98 4.69 9.09 -6.31
CA ILE A 98 3.70 9.72 -7.18
C ILE A 98 2.30 9.81 -6.53
N LEU A 99 1.90 8.78 -5.78
CA LEU A 99 0.61 8.82 -5.07
C LEU A 99 0.63 9.82 -3.92
N CYS A 100 1.72 9.89 -3.16
CA CYS A 100 1.91 10.85 -2.08
C CYS A 100 1.90 12.28 -2.60
N THR A 101 2.60 12.59 -3.69
CA THR A 101 2.57 13.91 -4.32
C THR A 101 1.15 14.29 -4.73
N LYS A 102 0.41 13.39 -5.39
CA LYS A 102 -0.99 13.66 -5.77
C LYS A 102 -1.90 13.85 -4.56
N PHE A 103 -1.67 13.09 -3.50
CA PHE A 103 -2.38 13.25 -2.25
C PHE A 103 -2.11 14.63 -1.65
N SER A 104 -0.85 15.07 -1.60
CA SER A 104 -0.43 16.40 -1.15
C SER A 104 -1.08 17.52 -1.96
N GLU A 105 -1.06 17.44 -3.29
CA GLU A 105 -1.70 18.41 -4.19
C GLU A 105 -3.21 18.55 -3.90
N ARG A 106 -3.90 17.42 -3.65
CA ARG A 106 -5.32 17.41 -3.28
C ARG A 106 -5.57 18.04 -1.91
N LEU A 107 -4.69 17.82 -0.93
CA LEU A 107 -4.80 18.49 0.37
C LEU A 107 -4.61 20.01 0.23
N GLN A 108 -3.64 20.46 -0.59
CA GLN A 108 -3.35 21.88 -0.79
C GLN A 108 -4.46 22.62 -1.54
N SER A 109 -5.10 21.96 -2.51
CA SER A 109 -6.19 22.55 -3.29
C SER A 109 -7.50 22.70 -2.50
N ASN A 110 -7.59 22.13 -1.30
CA ASN A 110 -8.79 22.17 -0.49
C ASN A 110 -8.57 22.97 0.81
N GLU A 111 -8.96 24.24 0.80
CA GLU A 111 -8.82 25.13 1.97
C GLU A 111 -9.60 24.63 3.20
N GLU A 112 -10.68 23.87 3.00
CA GLU A 112 -11.49 23.35 4.10
C GLU A 112 -10.74 22.27 4.89
N ILE A 113 -9.85 21.51 4.24
CA ILE A 113 -9.05 20.45 4.85
C ILE A 113 -8.19 21.01 5.99
N PHE A 114 -7.66 22.23 5.89
CA PHE A 114 -6.86 22.82 6.99
C PHE A 114 -7.64 23.00 8.29
N MET A 115 -8.96 23.21 8.21
CA MET A 115 -9.77 23.34 9.41
C MET A 115 -9.75 22.06 10.26
N ALA A 116 -9.54 20.90 9.64
CA ALA A 116 -9.47 19.63 10.36
C ALA A 116 -8.37 19.59 11.44
N PHE A 117 -7.22 20.23 11.20
CA PHE A 117 -6.09 20.21 12.13
C PHE A 117 -6.35 20.97 13.44
N TYR A 118 -7.40 21.81 13.47
CA TYR A 118 -7.85 22.49 14.68
C TYR A 118 -8.75 21.62 15.57
N ILE A 119 -8.87 20.32 15.30
CA ILE A 119 -9.68 19.40 16.12
C ILE A 119 -9.25 19.39 17.60
N ASN A 120 -7.94 19.53 17.87
CA ASN A 120 -7.41 19.57 19.24
C ASN A 120 -7.78 20.86 19.97
N ASP A 121 -8.04 21.94 19.23
CA ASP A 121 -8.43 23.26 19.72
C ASP A 121 -9.93 23.54 19.52
N ILE A 122 -10.73 22.51 19.19
CA ILE A 122 -12.14 22.65 18.80
C ILE A 122 -12.99 23.45 19.80
N ASN A 123 -12.64 23.40 21.09
CA ASN A 123 -13.37 24.09 22.16
C ASN A 123 -13.22 25.62 22.08
N TYR A 124 -12.19 26.14 21.43
CA TYR A 124 -11.94 27.57 21.26
C TYR A 124 -12.67 28.17 20.05
N HIS A 125 -13.45 27.37 19.32
CA HIS A 125 -14.15 27.79 18.12
C HIS A 125 -15.66 27.91 18.33
N ASN A 126 -16.32 28.74 17.51
CA ASN A 126 -17.78 28.85 17.49
C ASN A 126 -18.43 27.58 16.90
N ASP A 127 -19.72 27.38 17.14
CA ASP A 127 -20.39 26.11 16.79
C ASP A 127 -20.39 25.83 15.28
N VAL A 128 -20.50 26.86 14.45
CA VAL A 128 -20.38 26.74 12.97
C VAL A 128 -19.01 26.20 12.57
N ASN A 129 -17.93 26.70 13.18
CA ASN A 129 -16.58 26.24 12.90
C ASN A 129 -16.34 24.85 13.49
N LYS A 130 -16.89 24.52 14.66
CA LYS A 130 -16.80 23.18 15.25
C LYS A 130 -17.36 22.10 14.33
N GLU A 131 -18.51 22.35 13.71
CA GLU A 131 -19.10 21.40 12.75
C GLU A 131 -18.22 21.21 11.51
N LYS A 132 -17.67 22.29 10.96
CA LYS A 132 -16.74 22.24 9.83
C LYS A 132 -15.46 21.48 10.19
N ILE A 133 -14.86 21.76 11.35
CA ILE A 133 -13.65 21.08 11.85
C ILE A 133 -13.91 19.56 11.94
N LYS A 134 -15.01 19.13 12.56
CA LYS A 134 -15.36 17.70 12.67
C LYS A 134 -15.60 17.04 11.33
N LYS A 135 -16.33 17.70 10.43
CA LYS A 135 -16.58 17.19 9.08
C LYS A 135 -15.27 16.98 8.33
N ASN A 136 -14.36 17.95 8.40
CA ASN A 136 -13.11 17.93 7.65
C ASN A 136 -12.09 16.98 8.27
N GLU A 137 -12.10 16.81 9.60
CA GLU A 137 -11.34 15.76 10.30
C GLU A 137 -11.70 14.37 9.75
N GLN A 138 -12.99 14.09 9.61
CA GLN A 138 -13.44 12.81 9.09
C GLN A 138 -13.02 12.63 7.61
N LEU A 139 -13.13 13.67 6.79
CA LEU A 139 -12.69 13.65 5.40
C LEU A 139 -11.20 13.31 5.28
N ILE A 140 -10.32 13.96 6.06
CA ILE A 140 -8.88 13.66 6.05
C ILE A 140 -8.61 12.21 6.48
N LYS A 141 -9.29 11.74 7.54
CA LYS A 141 -9.14 10.36 8.00
C LYS A 141 -9.51 9.36 6.91
N ASP A 142 -10.55 9.65 6.14
CA ASP A 142 -10.98 8.78 5.05
C ASP A 142 -10.04 8.87 3.84
N GLU A 143 -9.49 10.04 3.52
CA GLU A 143 -8.42 10.20 2.52
C GLU A 143 -7.14 9.42 2.89
N ILE A 144 -6.72 9.44 4.16
CA ILE A 144 -5.58 8.63 4.63
C ILE A 144 -5.86 7.13 4.52
N LYS A 145 -7.08 6.69 4.85
CA LYS A 145 -7.50 5.29 4.64
C LYS A 145 -7.50 4.92 3.15
N GLU A 146 -7.96 5.81 2.28
CA GLU A 146 -7.99 5.60 0.84
C GLU A 146 -6.56 5.45 0.30
N LEU A 147 -5.66 6.36 0.67
CA LEU A 147 -4.23 6.29 0.34
C LEU A 147 -3.63 4.95 0.79
N TYR A 148 -3.89 4.54 2.03
CA TYR A 148 -3.49 3.23 2.52
C TYR A 148 -4.03 2.11 1.63
N LEU A 149 -5.33 2.10 1.34
CA LEU A 149 -5.98 1.04 0.57
C LEU A 149 -5.44 0.99 -0.86
N VAL A 150 -5.15 2.13 -1.48
CA VAL A 150 -4.58 2.20 -2.82
C VAL A 150 -3.16 1.63 -2.82
N ILE A 151 -2.31 2.04 -1.87
CA ILE A 151 -0.94 1.53 -1.78
C ILE A 151 -0.96 0.03 -1.49
N ASP A 152 -1.78 -0.41 -0.53
CA ASP A 152 -1.89 -1.81 -0.14
C ASP A 152 -2.39 -2.64 -1.33
N ARG A 153 -3.53 -2.28 -1.95
CA ARG A 153 -4.11 -3.02 -3.08
C ARG A 153 -3.21 -3.06 -4.31
N LYS A 154 -2.58 -1.92 -4.67
CA LYS A 154 -1.78 -1.82 -5.89
C LYS A 154 -0.38 -2.42 -5.73
N PHE A 155 0.22 -2.36 -4.53
CA PHE A 155 1.64 -2.63 -4.37
C PHE A 155 2.00 -3.68 -3.30
N LEU A 156 1.14 -3.94 -2.30
CA LEU A 156 1.51 -4.78 -1.13
C LEU A 156 0.65 -6.05 -0.96
N LEU A 157 -0.68 -5.97 -1.10
CA LEU A 157 -1.57 -7.13 -1.30
C LEU A 157 -1.16 -7.93 -2.53
N SER A 158 -0.51 -7.25 -3.48
CA SER A 158 0.04 -7.86 -4.67
C SER A 158 1.33 -8.69 -4.40
N ARG A 159 1.88 -8.62 -3.19
CA ARG A 159 2.97 -9.49 -2.73
C ARG A 159 2.48 -10.68 -1.88
N LYS A 160 1.29 -10.55 -1.28
CA LYS A 160 0.68 -11.57 -0.40
C LYS A 160 -0.22 -12.57 -1.12
N ARG A 161 -0.49 -12.44 -2.42
CA ARG A 161 -1.17 -13.51 -3.15
C ARG A 161 -0.22 -14.68 -3.26
N GLU A 162 -0.57 -15.78 -2.61
CA GLU A 162 0.10 -17.06 -2.75
C GLU A 162 0.37 -17.33 -4.23
N LYS A 163 1.63 -17.66 -4.55
CA LYS A 163 1.98 -18.10 -5.89
C LYS A 163 1.13 -19.32 -6.19
N ILE A 164 0.38 -19.29 -7.29
CA ILE A 164 -0.45 -20.42 -7.67
C ILE A 164 0.50 -21.45 -8.27
N VAL A 165 0.52 -22.65 -7.69
CA VAL A 165 1.41 -23.73 -8.11
C VAL A 165 0.60 -24.77 -8.86
N PHE A 166 1.07 -25.15 -10.04
CA PHE A 166 0.53 -26.26 -10.79
C PHE A 166 1.57 -27.36 -10.91
N GLN A 167 1.13 -28.61 -10.83
CA GLN A 167 1.92 -29.79 -11.13
C GLN A 167 1.55 -30.29 -12.54
N PHE A 168 2.56 -30.59 -13.35
CA PHE A 168 2.35 -31.26 -14.63
C PHE A 168 2.06 -32.74 -14.42
N ASN A 169 0.99 -33.24 -15.03
CA ASN A 169 0.61 -34.64 -15.04
C ASN A 169 0.95 -35.24 -16.41
N ASP A 170 2.00 -36.04 -16.45
CA ASP A 170 2.54 -36.69 -17.65
C ASP A 170 1.55 -37.67 -18.30
N LYS A 171 0.69 -38.33 -17.52
CA LYS A 171 -0.26 -39.32 -18.04
C LYS A 171 -1.37 -38.70 -18.90
N ILE A 172 -1.75 -37.46 -18.60
CA ILE A 172 -2.80 -36.74 -19.33
C ILE A 172 -2.27 -35.56 -20.13
N GLY A 173 -1.00 -35.19 -19.94
CA GLY A 173 -0.38 -34.06 -20.63
C GLY A 173 -0.93 -32.70 -20.19
N GLU A 174 -1.42 -32.55 -18.96
CA GLU A 174 -2.04 -31.32 -18.47
C GLU A 174 -1.50 -30.88 -17.10
N TYR A 175 -1.68 -29.60 -16.77
CA TYR A 175 -1.40 -29.05 -15.45
C TYR A 175 -2.59 -29.21 -14.50
N GLN A 176 -2.31 -29.57 -13.25
CA GLN A 176 -3.27 -29.64 -12.17
C GLN A 176 -2.85 -28.67 -11.05
N GLU A 177 -3.78 -27.84 -10.58
CA GLU A 177 -3.50 -26.89 -9.49
C GLU A 177 -3.25 -27.64 -8.19
N LEU A 178 -2.11 -27.37 -7.55
CA LEU A 178 -1.82 -27.85 -6.22
C LEU A 178 -2.57 -26.99 -5.21
N LYS A 179 -3.54 -27.58 -4.52
CA LYS A 179 -4.16 -26.98 -3.35
C LYS A 179 -3.16 -27.03 -2.20
N SER A 180 -2.28 -26.03 -2.12
CA SER A 180 -1.38 -25.92 -0.97
C SER A 180 -2.19 -25.54 0.26
N GLU A 181 -2.00 -26.26 1.36
CA GLU A 181 -2.39 -25.74 2.67
C GLU A 181 -1.44 -24.60 3.02
N VAL A 182 -1.97 -23.57 3.69
CA VAL A 182 -1.22 -22.36 4.03
C VAL A 182 -0.02 -22.73 4.90
N GLY A 183 1.20 -22.38 4.47
CA GLY A 183 2.42 -22.49 5.28
C GLY A 183 3.35 -23.66 4.96
N ILE A 184 3.11 -24.44 3.91
CA ILE A 184 4.07 -25.48 3.47
C ILE A 184 5.33 -24.80 2.89
N PRO A 185 6.53 -25.09 3.42
CA PRO A 185 7.77 -24.57 2.85
C PRO A 185 7.98 -25.00 1.39
N LEU A 186 8.45 -24.09 0.54
CA LEU A 186 8.60 -24.33 -0.90
C LEU A 186 9.39 -25.61 -1.21
N TYR A 187 10.47 -25.88 -0.46
CA TYR A 187 11.33 -27.04 -0.68
C TYR A 187 10.62 -28.39 -0.46
N GLU A 188 9.54 -28.44 0.31
CA GLU A 188 8.76 -29.65 0.54
C GLU A 188 7.91 -30.03 -0.68
N VAL A 189 7.62 -29.06 -1.55
CA VAL A 189 6.85 -29.26 -2.78
C VAL A 189 7.76 -29.64 -3.96
N LEU A 190 9.07 -29.41 -3.86
CA LEU A 190 10.03 -29.66 -4.94
C LEU A 190 10.42 -31.15 -5.01
N ASP A 191 9.76 -31.92 -5.90
CA ASP A 191 10.00 -33.35 -6.10
C ASP A 191 10.71 -33.65 -7.42
N SER A 192 11.82 -34.40 -7.38
CA SER A 192 12.70 -34.62 -8.54
C SER A 192 12.02 -35.27 -9.76
N ASP A 193 10.86 -35.89 -9.60
CA ASP A 193 10.07 -36.51 -10.67
C ASP A 193 9.01 -35.57 -11.28
N LEU A 194 8.83 -34.36 -10.74
CA LEU A 194 7.77 -33.44 -11.12
C LEU A 194 8.25 -32.25 -11.96
N ILE A 195 7.34 -31.71 -12.77
CA ILE A 195 7.45 -30.35 -13.32
C ILE A 195 6.42 -29.49 -12.62
N LEU A 196 6.87 -28.39 -12.02
CA LEU A 196 6.01 -27.42 -11.36
C LEU A 196 6.01 -26.10 -12.13
N LEU A 197 4.83 -25.50 -12.24
CA LEU A 197 4.61 -24.18 -12.81
C LEU A 197 4.14 -23.24 -11.71
N PHE A 198 4.97 -22.26 -11.38
CA PHE A 198 4.62 -21.19 -10.47
C PHE A 198 4.11 -20.00 -11.26
N ILE A 199 2.90 -19.55 -10.95
CA ILE A 199 2.28 -18.40 -11.58
C ILE A 199 2.21 -17.28 -10.55
N ASP A 200 2.85 -16.16 -10.88
CA ASP A 200 2.60 -14.88 -10.24
C ASP A 200 1.59 -14.11 -11.12
N PRO A 201 0.30 -14.11 -10.73
CA PRO A 201 -0.76 -13.48 -11.51
C PRO A 201 -0.67 -11.95 -11.54
N ILE A 202 0.28 -11.35 -10.80
CA ILE A 202 0.38 -9.91 -10.61
C ILE A 202 1.47 -9.34 -11.48
N GLN A 203 2.62 -9.99 -11.48
CA GLN A 203 3.69 -9.63 -12.41
C GLN A 203 3.48 -10.25 -13.80
N SER A 204 2.43 -11.06 -13.96
CA SER A 204 2.19 -11.89 -15.15
C SER A 204 3.42 -12.75 -15.49
N ARG A 205 4.17 -13.15 -14.44
CA ARG A 205 5.39 -13.95 -14.56
C ARG A 205 5.10 -15.40 -14.23
N ILE A 206 5.84 -16.27 -14.91
CA ILE A 206 5.83 -17.70 -14.64
C ILE A 206 7.26 -18.17 -14.36
N TRP A 207 7.40 -19.12 -13.45
CA TRP A 207 8.65 -19.85 -13.24
C TRP A 207 8.39 -21.34 -13.39
N PHE A 208 9.33 -22.00 -14.05
CA PHE A 208 9.35 -23.46 -14.14
C PHE A 208 10.33 -24.00 -13.13
N TRP A 209 9.90 -25.02 -12.42
CA TRP A 209 10.80 -25.91 -11.74
C TRP A 209 10.72 -27.28 -12.40
N GLN A 210 11.88 -27.79 -12.82
CA GLN A 210 12.00 -29.05 -13.52
C GLN A 210 12.79 -30.01 -12.65
N GLY A 211 12.12 -31.03 -12.14
CA GLY A 211 12.75 -32.09 -11.39
C GLY A 211 13.82 -32.78 -12.23
N ARG A 212 14.89 -33.21 -11.57
CA ARG A 212 16.06 -33.80 -12.23
C ARG A 212 15.72 -35.02 -13.09
N ASN A 213 14.70 -35.78 -12.70
CA ASN A 213 14.32 -37.04 -13.34
C ASN A 213 13.27 -36.86 -14.46
N THR A 214 12.81 -35.63 -14.69
CA THR A 214 11.83 -35.33 -15.73
C THR A 214 12.43 -35.46 -17.13
N THR A 215 11.67 -36.07 -18.06
CA THR A 215 12.13 -36.33 -19.43
C THR A 215 12.10 -35.07 -20.30
N THR A 216 12.84 -35.10 -21.42
CA THR A 216 12.81 -34.01 -22.41
C THR A 216 11.41 -33.79 -22.98
N GLU A 217 10.67 -34.88 -23.21
CA GLU A 217 9.29 -34.82 -23.72
C GLU A 217 8.35 -34.14 -22.72
N MET A 218 8.42 -34.52 -21.44
CA MET A 218 7.65 -33.86 -20.38
C MET A 218 7.95 -32.35 -20.35
N LYS A 219 9.24 -31.97 -20.41
CA LYS A 219 9.66 -30.55 -20.39
C LYS A 219 9.13 -29.78 -21.59
N PHE A 220 9.15 -30.39 -22.78
CA PHE A 220 8.64 -29.78 -23.99
C PHE A 220 7.14 -29.50 -23.89
N ILE A 221 6.35 -30.52 -23.58
CA ILE A 221 4.88 -30.41 -23.46
C ILE A 221 4.51 -29.44 -22.33
N ALA A 222 5.15 -29.54 -21.17
CA ALA A 222 4.90 -28.67 -20.04
C ALA A 222 5.18 -27.18 -20.36
N THR A 223 6.16 -26.90 -21.22
CA THR A 223 6.49 -25.54 -21.66
C THR A 223 5.46 -24.99 -22.64
N GLU A 224 5.05 -25.81 -23.63
CA GLU A 224 4.01 -25.45 -24.61
C GLU A 224 2.68 -25.04 -23.92
N ILE A 225 2.27 -25.79 -22.89
CA ILE A 225 0.95 -25.60 -22.25
C ILE A 225 0.95 -24.48 -21.20
N ALA A 226 2.11 -24.15 -20.62
CA ALA A 226 2.20 -23.21 -19.50
C ALA A 226 1.64 -21.81 -19.82
N TYR A 227 1.86 -21.32 -21.03
CA TYR A 227 1.32 -20.03 -21.46
C TYR A 227 -0.21 -20.03 -21.47
N SER A 228 -0.83 -21.12 -21.93
CA SER A 228 -2.30 -21.26 -21.91
C SER A 228 -2.84 -21.27 -20.48
N ILE A 229 -2.16 -21.94 -19.54
CA ILE A 229 -2.55 -21.94 -18.13
C ILE A 229 -2.45 -20.55 -17.52
N ARG A 230 -1.35 -19.82 -17.79
CA ARG A 230 -1.20 -18.43 -17.34
C ARG A 230 -2.39 -17.57 -17.79
N GLU A 231 -2.72 -17.60 -19.07
CA GLU A 231 -3.84 -16.81 -19.61
C GLU A 231 -5.18 -17.19 -18.93
N LYS A 232 -5.44 -18.49 -18.75
CA LYS A 232 -6.66 -18.97 -18.06
C LYS A 232 -6.75 -18.44 -16.62
N VAL A 233 -5.65 -18.48 -15.88
CA VAL A 233 -5.57 -18.01 -14.49
C VAL A 233 -5.80 -16.50 -14.41
N LEU A 234 -5.12 -15.72 -15.26
CA LEU A 234 -5.26 -14.26 -15.31
C LEU A 234 -6.71 -13.86 -15.61
N MET A 235 -7.31 -14.45 -16.64
CA MET A 235 -8.73 -14.21 -16.99
C MET A 235 -9.68 -14.56 -15.84
N GLY A 236 -9.43 -15.66 -15.13
CA GLY A 236 -10.24 -16.07 -13.96
C GLY A 236 -10.18 -15.05 -12.83
N ILE A 237 -9.00 -14.49 -12.56
CA ILE A 237 -8.81 -13.45 -11.55
C ILE A 237 -9.50 -12.15 -11.97
N GLU A 238 -9.36 -11.72 -13.22
CA GLU A 238 -10.04 -10.51 -13.72
C GLU A 238 -11.57 -10.63 -13.62
N LYS A 239 -12.14 -11.80 -13.92
CA LYS A 239 -13.58 -12.04 -13.76
C LYS A 239 -14.02 -11.93 -12.30
N LYS A 240 -13.25 -12.52 -11.36
CA LYS A 240 -13.53 -12.39 -9.91
C LYS A 240 -13.46 -10.93 -9.45
N LEU A 241 -12.48 -10.17 -9.95
CA LEU A 241 -12.34 -8.74 -9.63
C LEU A 241 -13.48 -7.89 -10.19
N ARG A 242 -13.93 -8.16 -11.43
CA ARG A 242 -15.11 -7.50 -12.02
C ARG A 242 -16.37 -7.77 -11.20
N HIS A 243 -16.62 -9.02 -10.82
CA HIS A 243 -17.77 -9.35 -9.96
C HIS A 243 -17.72 -8.67 -8.60
N LEU A 244 -16.53 -8.52 -7.98
CA LEU A 244 -16.39 -7.77 -6.73
C LEU A 244 -16.63 -6.27 -6.92
N HIS A 245 -16.31 -5.72 -8.09
CA HIS A 245 -16.58 -4.33 -8.44
C HIS A 245 -18.08 -4.07 -8.61
N ASP A 246 -18.84 -5.01 -9.18
CA ASP A 246 -20.30 -4.88 -9.36
C ASP A 246 -21.08 -4.81 -8.04
N TYR A 247 -20.52 -5.33 -6.93
CA TYR A 247 -21.09 -5.19 -5.59
C TYR A 247 -20.62 -3.93 -4.83
N GLY A 248 -19.61 -3.20 -5.34
CA GLY A 248 -19.04 -2.00 -4.71
C GLY A 248 -19.22 -0.70 -5.53
N SER A 249 -19.81 -0.77 -6.72
CA SER A 249 -19.93 0.34 -7.66
C SER A 249 -21.10 1.29 -7.34
N TRP A 250 -21.11 1.86 -6.14
CA TRP A 250 -21.97 3.01 -5.82
C TRP A 250 -21.19 4.32 -5.57
N TRP A 251 -19.84 4.32 -5.65
CA TRP A 251 -19.07 5.50 -5.22
C TRP A 251 -17.99 6.03 -6.16
N PHE A 252 -17.73 5.42 -7.32
CA PHE A 252 -16.80 5.98 -8.32
C PHE A 252 -17.53 6.52 -9.56
N GLY A 253 -18.56 7.32 -9.31
CA GLY A 253 -19.16 8.17 -10.31
C GLY A 253 -19.41 9.53 -9.67
N ILE A 254 -18.41 10.40 -9.73
CA ILE A 254 -18.47 11.87 -9.90
C ILE A 254 -17.05 12.43 -9.63
N LEU A 255 -16.45 12.91 -10.73
CA LEU A 255 -15.40 13.94 -10.89
C LEU A 255 -14.02 13.72 -10.23
#